data_AF-A0A953YLG0-F1
#
_entry.id   AF-A0A953YLG0-F1
#
_cell.length_a   1.000
_cell.length_b   1.000
_cell.length_c   1.000
_cell.angle_alpha   90.00
_cell.angle_beta   90.00
_cell.angle_gamma   90.00
#
_symmetry.space_group_name_H-M   'P 1'
#
loop_
_entity.id
_entity.type
_entity.pdbx_description
1 polymer ?
#
loop_
_entity_poly.entity_id
_entity_poly.type
_entity_poly.pdbx_seq_one_letter_code
_entity_poly.pdbx_strand_id
1 'polypeptide(L)'
;MSTTGPTGSAAPAAPAHSPGTSGRMRRFAALVLKESTQVVRDPSSILIALVLPMILLFLFGYGVSLDATRTRIGVVMEAATPVIRDLA
;
A
#
# COMPACT_ATOMS: atom_id res chain seq x y z
N MET A 1 -64.55 35.51 -34.59
CA MET A 1 -64.85 35.35 -33.15
C MET A 1 -64.75 33.86 -32.86
N SER A 2 -63.82 33.30 -32.10
CA SER A 2 -62.98 33.82 -31.01
C SER A 2 -61.73 32.89 -30.89
N THR A 3 -60.50 33.41 -30.96
CA THR A 3 -59.56 33.76 -29.87
C THR A 3 -59.08 32.61 -28.97
N THR A 4 -57.74 32.60 -28.78
CA THR A 4 -56.96 32.22 -27.56
C THR A 4 -56.99 30.76 -27.07
N GLY A 5 -55.86 30.06 -26.84
CA GLY A 5 -54.46 30.47 -26.74
C GLY A 5 -53.52 29.25 -26.55
N PRO A 6 -52.21 29.48 -26.37
CA PRO A 6 -51.20 28.43 -26.23
C PRO A 6 -51.16 27.90 -24.78
N THR A 7 -51.46 26.62 -24.58
CA THR A 7 -51.24 25.97 -23.29
C THR A 7 -49.76 25.63 -23.18
N GLY A 8 -49.03 26.46 -22.43
CA GLY A 8 -47.69 26.15 -21.96
C GLY A 8 -47.70 24.85 -21.19
N SER A 9 -47.21 23.78 -21.82
CA SER A 9 -46.77 22.57 -21.12
C SER A 9 -45.31 22.79 -20.73
N ALA A 10 -45.11 23.58 -19.68
CA ALA A 10 -43.83 23.64 -18.99
C ALA A 10 -43.67 22.29 -18.27
N ALA A 11 -42.90 21.38 -18.88
CA ALA A 11 -42.48 20.16 -18.24
C ALA A 11 -41.75 20.49 -16.92
N PRO A 12 -42.06 19.79 -15.81
CA PRO A 12 -41.35 20.01 -14.56
C PRO A 12 -39.88 19.60 -14.74
N ALA A 13 -38.98 20.55 -14.46
CA ALA A 13 -37.55 20.32 -14.45
C ALA A 13 -37.21 19.12 -13.56
N ALA A 14 -36.61 18.09 -14.17
CA ALA A 14 -36.14 16.91 -13.46
C ALA A 14 -35.18 17.32 -12.32
N PRO A 15 -35.30 16.75 -11.11
CA PRO A 15 -34.43 17.10 -9.99
C PRO A 15 -33.01 16.61 -10.27
N ALA A 16 -32.11 17.54 -10.56
CA ALA A 16 -30.68 17.30 -10.65
C ALA A 16 -30.17 16.72 -9.31
N HIS A 17 -30.06 15.40 -9.23
CA HIS A 17 -29.39 14.72 -8.12
C HIS A 17 -27.89 14.92 -8.28
N SER A 18 -27.38 16.03 -7.77
CA SER A 18 -25.94 16.27 -7.62
C SER A 18 -25.40 15.24 -6.62
N PRO A 19 -24.53 14.31 -7.05
CA PRO A 19 -23.95 13.35 -6.13
C PRO A 19 -23.03 14.10 -5.18
N GLY A 20 -23.55 14.40 -3.98
CA GLY A 20 -22.74 14.93 -2.90
C GLY A 20 -21.52 14.03 -2.67
N THR A 21 -20.39 14.62 -2.28
CA THR A 21 -19.11 13.92 -2.05
C THR A 21 -19.25 12.63 -1.22
N SER A 22 -20.23 12.58 -0.31
CA SER A 22 -20.60 11.39 0.48
C SER A 22 -21.00 10.16 -0.36
N GLY A 23 -21.61 10.36 -1.53
CA GLY A 23 -21.97 9.27 -2.45
C GLY A 23 -20.77 8.65 -3.16
N ARG A 24 -19.72 9.44 -3.44
CA ARG A 24 -18.47 8.94 -4.03
C ARG A 24 -17.68 8.10 -3.03
N MET A 25 -17.55 8.59 -1.78
CA MET A 25 -16.86 7.86 -0.71
C MET A 25 -17.55 6.51 -0.41
N ARG A 26 -18.89 6.50 -0.37
CA ARG A 26 -19.66 5.27 -0.12
C ARG A 26 -19.50 4.23 -1.23
N ARG A 27 -19.43 4.66 -2.49
CA ARG A 27 -19.16 3.77 -3.63
C ARG A 27 -17.74 3.23 -3.59
N PHE A 28 -16.75 4.09 -3.31
CA PHE A 28 -15.37 3.67 -3.17
C PHE A 28 -15.20 2.65 -2.03
N ALA A 29 -15.76 2.90 -0.85
CA ALA A 29 -15.72 1.97 0.27
C ALA A 29 -16.41 0.63 -0.05
N ALA A 30 -17.53 0.65 -0.79
CA ALA A 30 -18.19 -0.58 -1.24
C ALA A 30 -17.32 -1.40 -2.22
N LEU A 31 -16.58 -0.72 -3.11
CA LEU A 31 -15.62 -1.38 -4.01
C LEU A 31 -14.43 -1.96 -3.23
N VAL A 32 -13.82 -1.17 -2.35
CA VAL A 32 -12.71 -1.64 -1.50
C VAL A 32 -13.15 -2.85 -0.68
N LEU A 33 -14.31 -2.80 -0.02
CA LEU A 33 -14.78 -3.91 0.82
C LEU A 33 -15.04 -5.19 0.00
N LYS A 34 -15.53 -5.06 -1.24
CA LYS A 34 -15.72 -6.20 -2.15
C LYS A 34 -14.38 -6.85 -2.50
N GLU A 35 -13.41 -6.05 -2.94
CA GLU A 35 -12.10 -6.55 -3.36
C GLU A 35 -11.28 -7.05 -2.16
N SER A 36 -11.31 -6.36 -1.02
CA SER A 36 -10.61 -6.78 0.20
C SER A 36 -11.13 -8.12 0.70
N THR A 37 -12.45 -8.35 0.68
CA THR A 37 -13.02 -9.65 1.05
C THR A 37 -12.56 -10.75 0.10
N GLN A 38 -12.40 -10.43 -1.19
CA GLN A 38 -11.91 -11.37 -2.20
C GLN A 38 -10.42 -11.69 -2.02
N VAL A 39 -9.59 -10.68 -1.73
CA VAL A 39 -8.16 -10.84 -1.45
C VAL A 39 -7.93 -11.65 -0.16
N VAL A 40 -8.69 -11.36 0.90
CA VAL A 40 -8.61 -12.10 2.17
C VAL A 40 -9.11 -13.54 2.02
N ARG A 41 -10.07 -13.80 1.14
CA ARG A 41 -10.54 -15.17 0.85
C ARG A 41 -9.73 -15.89 -0.22
N ASP A 42 -8.81 -15.22 -0.90
CA ASP A 42 -7.92 -15.86 -1.86
C ASP A 42 -6.79 -16.57 -1.11
N PRO A 43 -6.84 -17.92 -0.99
CA PRO A 43 -5.81 -18.68 -0.29
C PRO A 43 -4.42 -18.45 -0.89
N SER A 44 -4.34 -18.13 -2.19
CA SER A 44 -3.08 -17.83 -2.87
C SER A 44 -2.46 -16.52 -2.37
N SER A 45 -3.29 -15.49 -2.15
CA SER A 45 -2.83 -14.19 -1.63
C SER A 45 -2.28 -14.32 -0.21
N ILE A 46 -2.97 -15.06 0.66
CA ILE A 46 -2.48 -15.36 2.01
C ILE A 46 -1.19 -16.18 1.95
N LEU A 47 -1.13 -17.19 1.06
CA LEU A 47 0.04 -18.04 0.89
C LEU A 47 1.28 -17.21 0.52
N ILE A 48 1.21 -16.34 -0.49
CA ILE A 48 2.37 -15.53 -0.88
C ILE A 48 2.77 -14.53 0.22
N ALA A 49 1.78 -13.96 0.92
CA ALA A 49 2.01 -12.97 1.97
C ALA A 49 2.76 -13.57 3.17
N LEU A 50 2.70 -14.90 3.36
CA LEU A 50 3.40 -15.61 4.43
C LEU A 50 4.64 -16.37 3.94
N VAL A 51 4.55 -17.06 2.80
CA VAL A 51 5.62 -17.91 2.27
C VAL A 51 6.80 -17.09 1.78
N LEU A 52 6.55 -15.97 1.08
CA LEU A 52 7.62 -15.09 0.62
C LEU A 52 8.47 -14.57 1.80
N PRO A 53 7.89 -13.98 2.86
CA PRO A 53 8.69 -13.55 4.00
C PRO A 53 9.30 -14.72 4.78
N MET A 54 8.69 -15.90 4.82
CA MET A 54 9.34 -17.08 5.43
C MET A 54 10.59 -17.52 4.66
N ILE A 55 10.55 -17.52 3.33
CA ILE A 55 11.72 -17.81 2.50
C ILE A 55 12.79 -16.74 2.72
N LEU A 56 12.42 -15.46 2.76
CA LEU A 56 13.36 -14.37 3.06
C LEU A 56 13.95 -14.54 4.47
N LEU A 57 13.15 -14.89 5.47
CA LEU A 57 13.63 -15.13 6.83
C LEU A 57 14.59 -16.33 6.88
N PHE A 58 14.33 -17.39 6.13
CA PHE A 58 15.25 -18.51 6.02
C PHE A 58 16.52 -18.12 5.27
N LEU A 59 16.43 -17.40 4.16
CA LEU A 59 17.59 -17.01 3.37
C LEU A 59 18.45 -15.99 4.12
N PHE A 60 17.84 -15.02 4.81
CA PHE A 60 18.60 -14.10 5.65
C PHE A 60 19.07 -14.77 6.94
N GLY A 61 18.21 -15.54 7.61
CA GLY A 61 18.54 -16.22 8.86
C GLY A 61 19.62 -17.28 8.68
N TYR A 62 19.52 -18.15 7.67
CA TYR A 62 20.51 -19.18 7.37
C TYR A 62 21.57 -18.74 6.37
N GLY A 63 21.22 -18.05 5.28
CA GLY A 63 22.18 -17.63 4.27
C GLY A 63 23.16 -16.59 4.78
N VAL A 64 22.70 -15.57 5.54
CA VAL A 64 23.63 -14.63 6.21
C VAL A 64 24.34 -15.32 7.37
N SER A 65 23.70 -16.17 8.16
CA SER A 65 24.41 -16.84 9.28
C SER A 65 25.44 -17.88 8.82
N LEU A 66 25.19 -18.64 7.73
CA LEU A 66 26.15 -19.58 7.15
C LEU A 66 27.32 -18.86 6.48
N ASP A 67 27.04 -17.76 5.79
CA ASP A 67 28.08 -16.90 5.21
C ASP A 67 28.88 -16.21 6.33
N ALA A 68 28.23 -15.58 7.30
CA ALA A 68 28.90 -14.94 8.43
C ALA A 68 29.73 -15.91 9.29
N THR A 69 29.30 -17.17 9.42
CA THR A 69 30.06 -18.20 10.15
C THR A 69 31.29 -18.67 9.36
N ARG A 70 31.26 -18.68 8.02
CA ARG A 70 32.41 -19.06 7.18
C ARG A 70 33.28 -17.88 6.73
N THR A 71 32.79 -16.66 6.83
CA THR A 71 33.50 -15.46 6.44
C THR A 71 34.39 -15.02 7.59
N ARG A 72 35.71 -15.11 7.38
CA ARG A 72 36.71 -14.52 8.30
C ARG A 72 36.56 -13.00 8.24
N ILE A 73 35.80 -12.44 9.17
CA ILE A 73 35.66 -10.98 9.33
C ILE A 73 37.00 -10.44 9.81
N GLY A 74 37.78 -9.85 8.89
CA GLY A 74 39.00 -9.12 9.21
C GLY A 74 38.63 -7.73 9.73
N VAL A 75 38.66 -7.54 11.04
CA VAL A 75 38.50 -6.20 11.64
C VAL A 75 39.79 -5.42 11.39
N VAL A 76 39.78 -4.55 10.38
CA VAL A 76 40.85 -3.56 10.17
C VAL A 76 40.63 -2.42 11.17
N MET A 77 41.55 -2.29 12.13
CA MET A 77 41.64 -1.15 13.03
C MET A 77 42.29 0.00 12.25
N GLU A 78 41.53 1.05 11.94
CA GLU A 78 42.03 2.24 11.22
C GLU A 78 42.75 3.26 12.14
N ALA A 79 42.91 2.98 13.43
CA ALA A 79 43.49 3.95 14.37
C ALA A 79 44.87 3.51 14.89
N ALA A 80 45.91 3.92 14.16
CA ALA A 80 47.20 4.27 14.77
C ALA A 80 47.37 5.78 14.61
N THR A 81 46.63 6.57 15.39
CA THR A 81 46.86 8.02 15.44
C THR A 81 48.22 8.28 16.12
N PRO A 82 49.16 8.99 15.45
CA PRO A 82 50.57 9.10 15.87
C PRO A 82 50.80 10.16 16.98
N VAL A 83 49.79 10.48 17.79
CA VAL A 83 49.85 11.64 18.70
C VAL A 83 50.47 11.33 20.06
N ILE A 84 50.72 10.07 20.43
CA ILE A 84 51.30 9.69 21.74
C ILE A 84 52.74 9.17 21.61
N ARG A 85 53.61 9.89 20.89
CA ARG A 85 55.07 9.67 20.95
C ARG A 85 55.87 10.83 21.53
N ASP A 86 55.23 11.98 21.78
CA ASP A 86 55.91 13.21 22.23
C ASP A 86 55.67 13.57 23.71
N LEU A 87 55.23 12.61 24.54
CA LEU A 87 54.94 12.82 25.97
C LEU A 87 55.87 12.02 26.91
N ALA A 88 57.02 11.57 26.43
CA ALA A 88 58.04 10.87 27.24
C ALA A 88 59.34 11.67 27.32
#